data_AF-A0A2D6MH89-F1
#
_entry.id   AF-A0A2D6MH89-F1
#
_cell.length_a   1.000
_cell.length_b   1.000
_cell.length_c   1.000
_cell.angle_alpha   90.00
_cell.angle_beta   90.00
_cell.angle_gamma   90.00
#
_symmetry.space_group_name_H-M   'P 1'
#
loop_
_entity.id
_entity.type
_entity.pdbx_description
1 polymer ?
#
loop_
_entity_poly.entity_id
_entity_poly.type
_entity_poly.pdbx_seq_one_letter_code
_entity_poly.pdbx_strand_id
1 'polypeptide(L)'
;MLFQTLDDKSECVGYFSSGELYFGDLPDSATKTWNYSAHLKDRNIQYAKLYCGGKLLDEACPDHLRDEWTKVNAKLKAHFRSFVTAKISLLDHCFFDLVPNRFLLEFCDIKNQITEHIFETHSKPENYDFLVSLTKMVEEIKQNRLHIDSAALKERLAEFRARQFARKLNRVEHACKYNVFGTKTGRLTTEKDSFPILTMDKDYRNVLSPANDWFVELDFNAAELRALLALLGEEQPHEDMHEWNLKNVYQGIGTRERAKKRIFAWLYNQESKDHLANRTYNRELIKKKYWNGSHVVNPFGRLIEADELHAVNYLVQSTTSDIFLRQALEV
;
A
#
# COMPACT_ATOMS: atom_id res chain seq x y z
N MET A 1 -12.45 18.16 -16.89
CA MET A 1 -12.53 19.18 -15.83
C MET A 1 -11.79 18.67 -14.61
N LEU A 2 -10.96 19.52 -14.01
CA LEU A 2 -10.32 19.23 -12.73
C LEU A 2 -11.28 19.56 -11.58
N PHE A 3 -11.30 18.73 -10.56
CA PHE A 3 -12.09 18.97 -9.35
C PHE A 3 -11.37 18.45 -8.11
N GLN A 4 -11.82 18.86 -6.92
CA GLN A 4 -11.40 18.30 -5.65
C GLN A 4 -12.60 17.76 -4.89
N THR A 5 -12.52 16.52 -4.43
CA THR A 5 -13.44 16.01 -3.41
C THR A 5 -13.24 16.76 -2.10
N LEU A 6 -14.34 17.05 -1.41
CA LEU A 6 -14.33 17.76 -0.12
C LEU A 6 -14.22 16.81 1.08
N ASP A 7 -14.52 15.52 0.88
CA ASP A 7 -14.42 14.45 1.87
C ASP A 7 -14.14 13.12 1.16
N ASP A 8 -13.65 12.13 1.90
CA ASP A 8 -13.34 10.79 1.38
C ASP A 8 -14.47 9.78 1.65
N LYS A 9 -15.41 10.10 2.55
CA LYS A 9 -16.53 9.23 2.90
C LYS A 9 -17.55 9.14 1.76
N SER A 10 -18.18 7.97 1.64
CA SER A 10 -19.16 7.67 0.58
C SER A 10 -20.40 8.56 0.62
N GLU A 11 -20.86 8.89 1.82
CA GLU A 11 -22.07 9.66 2.10
C GLU A 11 -21.82 11.18 2.07
N CYS A 12 -20.56 11.61 2.07
CA CYS A 12 -20.17 13.02 2.06
C CYS A 12 -19.83 13.47 0.64
N VAL A 13 -20.88 13.62 -0.18
CA VAL A 13 -20.76 13.99 -1.59
C VAL A 13 -20.69 15.51 -1.75
N GLY A 14 -19.49 16.02 -1.95
CA GLY A 14 -19.24 17.42 -2.26
C GLY A 14 -17.94 17.59 -3.03
N TYR A 15 -17.91 18.54 -3.97
CA TYR A 15 -16.73 18.82 -4.78
C TYR A 15 -16.52 20.31 -5.03
N PHE A 16 -15.26 20.68 -5.24
CA PHE A 16 -14.85 22.00 -5.68
C PHE A 16 -14.42 21.93 -7.15
N SER A 17 -14.91 22.87 -7.97
CA SER A 17 -14.42 23.07 -9.33
C SER A 17 -14.66 24.51 -9.78
N SER A 18 -13.76 25.05 -10.61
CA SER A 18 -13.89 26.38 -11.20
C SER A 18 -14.20 27.52 -10.21
N GLY A 19 -13.65 27.47 -8.99
CA GLY A 19 -13.84 28.50 -7.96
C GLY A 19 -15.13 28.37 -7.14
N GLU A 20 -15.93 27.32 -7.35
CA GLU A 20 -17.21 27.11 -6.67
C GLU A 20 -17.28 25.76 -5.94
N LEU A 21 -18.12 25.69 -4.91
CA LEU A 21 -18.44 24.48 -4.16
C LEU A 21 -19.79 23.93 -4.63
N TYR A 22 -19.84 22.63 -4.88
CA TYR A 22 -21.02 21.90 -5.32
C TYR A 22 -21.29 20.73 -4.36
N PHE A 23 -22.57 20.51 -4.04
CA PHE A 23 -23.03 19.47 -3.11
C PHE A 23 -24.08 18.63 -3.83
N GLY A 24 -23.63 17.60 -4.54
CA GLY A 24 -24.48 16.79 -5.41
C GLY A 24 -23.65 15.96 -6.39
N ASP A 25 -24.31 15.44 -7.42
CA ASP A 25 -23.67 14.53 -8.37
C ASP A 25 -22.54 15.20 -9.15
N LEU A 26 -21.42 14.49 -9.23
CA LEU A 26 -20.28 14.91 -10.02
C LEU A 26 -20.64 14.82 -11.53
N PRO A 27 -20.39 15.86 -12.34
CA PRO A 27 -20.70 15.83 -13.77
C PRO A 27 -19.75 14.89 -14.54
N ASP A 28 -20.19 14.37 -15.68
CA ASP A 28 -19.38 13.48 -16.54
C ASP A 28 -18.13 14.16 -17.12
N SER A 29 -18.12 15.50 -17.16
CA SER A 29 -16.96 16.30 -17.57
C SER A 29 -15.82 16.25 -16.54
N ALA A 30 -16.05 15.77 -15.32
CA ALA A 30 -15.06 15.63 -14.27
C ALA A 30 -14.14 14.43 -14.55
N THR A 31 -12.88 14.71 -14.87
CA THR A 31 -11.96 13.68 -15.39
C THR A 31 -10.63 13.61 -14.64
N LYS A 32 -10.34 14.57 -13.76
CA LYS A 32 -9.07 14.66 -13.03
C LYS A 32 -9.31 15.13 -11.60
N THR A 33 -8.58 14.56 -10.64
CA THR A 33 -8.54 15.02 -9.26
C THR A 33 -7.22 14.61 -8.58
N TRP A 34 -7.04 14.99 -7.32
CA TRP A 34 -5.85 14.64 -6.54
C TRP A 34 -5.78 13.15 -6.19
N ASN A 35 -6.80 12.60 -5.55
CA ASN A 35 -6.81 11.25 -4.99
C ASN A 35 -8.17 10.56 -5.21
N TYR A 36 -8.18 9.22 -5.13
CA TYR A 36 -9.40 8.43 -5.15
C TYR A 36 -10.22 8.62 -3.87
N SER A 37 -11.55 8.58 -4.01
CA SER A 37 -12.52 8.46 -2.92
C SER A 37 -13.58 7.41 -3.31
N ALA A 38 -14.25 6.82 -2.32
CA ALA A 38 -15.19 5.71 -2.55
C ALA A 38 -16.37 6.09 -3.46
N HIS A 39 -16.85 7.33 -3.41
CA HIS A 39 -17.96 7.81 -4.26
C HIS A 39 -17.57 8.04 -5.73
N LEU A 40 -16.27 7.93 -6.08
CA LEU A 40 -15.78 7.98 -7.47
C LEU A 40 -15.70 6.59 -8.13
N LYS A 41 -16.23 5.56 -7.47
CA LYS A 41 -16.30 4.21 -8.01
C LYS A 41 -16.93 4.22 -9.41
N ASP A 42 -16.38 3.39 -10.29
CA ASP A 42 -16.81 3.22 -11.70
C ASP A 42 -16.70 4.45 -12.61
N ARG A 43 -16.09 5.55 -12.16
CA ARG A 43 -15.81 6.72 -13.00
C ARG A 43 -14.42 6.67 -13.65
N ASN A 44 -14.33 7.18 -14.87
CA ASN A 44 -13.06 7.30 -15.59
C ASN A 44 -12.34 8.61 -15.20
N ILE A 45 -11.63 8.57 -14.06
CA ILE A 45 -10.97 9.72 -13.47
C ILE A 45 -9.47 9.45 -13.31
N GLN A 46 -8.66 10.46 -13.60
CA GLN A 46 -7.22 10.42 -13.34
C GLN A 46 -6.88 11.01 -11.96
N TYR A 47 -5.92 10.41 -11.26
CA TYR A 47 -5.53 10.76 -9.90
C TYR A 47 -4.07 11.21 -9.85
N ALA A 48 -3.83 12.50 -9.61
CA ALA A 48 -2.49 13.08 -9.61
C ALA A 48 -1.56 12.46 -8.57
N LYS A 49 -2.07 12.03 -7.41
CA LYS A 49 -1.30 11.34 -6.38
C LYS A 49 -0.55 10.10 -6.93
N LEU A 50 -1.14 9.41 -7.91
CA LEU A 50 -0.49 8.25 -8.53
C LEU A 50 0.62 8.65 -9.52
N TYR A 51 0.52 9.82 -10.15
CA TYR A 51 1.55 10.36 -11.06
C TYR A 51 2.84 10.71 -10.32
N CYS A 52 2.73 11.16 -9.06
CA CYS A 52 3.86 11.52 -8.22
C CYS A 52 4.28 10.41 -7.23
N GLY A 53 3.88 9.16 -7.49
CA GLY A 53 4.34 8.00 -6.70
C GLY A 53 3.82 7.97 -5.27
N GLY A 54 2.63 8.51 -5.02
CA GLY A 54 1.98 8.46 -3.71
C GLY A 54 2.34 9.59 -2.75
N LYS A 55 3.17 10.55 -3.17
CA LYS A 55 3.56 11.72 -2.37
C LYS A 55 2.33 12.45 -1.82
N LEU A 56 2.47 12.99 -0.61
CA LEU A 56 1.48 13.88 -0.02
C LEU A 56 1.49 15.24 -0.73
N LEU A 57 0.39 16.01 -0.61
CA LEU A 57 0.32 17.37 -1.17
C LEU A 57 1.49 18.25 -0.70
N ASP A 58 1.93 18.08 0.54
CA ASP A 58 3.06 18.83 1.11
C ASP A 58 4.38 18.53 0.39
N GLU A 59 4.60 17.27 0.01
CA GLU A 59 5.80 16.80 -0.68
C GLU A 59 5.75 17.06 -2.19
N ALA A 60 4.53 17.12 -2.75
CA ALA A 60 4.27 17.33 -4.18
C ALA A 60 4.04 18.80 -4.55
N CYS A 61 3.78 19.67 -3.58
CA CYS A 61 3.59 21.09 -3.82
C CYS A 61 4.85 21.68 -4.48
N PRO A 62 4.73 22.54 -5.50
CA PRO A 62 5.87 23.24 -6.08
C PRO A 62 6.30 24.43 -5.22
N ASP A 63 7.53 24.91 -5.41
CA ASP A 63 8.12 25.94 -4.55
C ASP A 63 7.39 27.27 -4.59
N HIS A 64 6.84 27.66 -5.75
CA HIS A 64 6.09 28.91 -5.90
C HIS A 64 4.74 28.92 -5.16
N LEU A 65 4.18 27.74 -4.81
CA LEU A 65 2.94 27.62 -4.02
C LEU A 65 3.21 27.29 -2.54
N ARG A 66 4.47 27.07 -2.15
CA ARG A 66 4.83 26.54 -0.82
C ARG A 66 4.31 27.40 0.32
N ASP A 67 4.45 28.72 0.20
CA ASP A 67 4.07 29.65 1.26
C ASP A 67 2.55 29.68 1.48
N GLU A 68 1.79 29.68 0.39
CA GLU A 68 0.33 29.66 0.43
C GLU A 68 -0.19 28.31 0.94
N TRP A 69 0.37 27.21 0.43
CA TRP A 69 0.07 25.86 0.90
C TRP A 69 0.35 25.71 2.39
N THR A 70 1.50 26.20 2.87
CA THR A 70 1.87 26.11 4.29
C THR A 70 0.84 26.84 5.17
N LYS A 71 0.41 28.04 4.75
CA LYS A 71 -0.61 28.82 5.49
C LYS A 71 -1.96 28.10 5.52
N VAL A 72 -2.46 27.62 4.38
CA VAL A 72 -3.77 26.97 4.31
C VAL A 72 -3.77 25.60 4.98
N ASN A 73 -2.68 24.83 4.87
CA ASN A 73 -2.50 23.55 5.55
C ASN A 73 -2.39 23.73 7.07
N ALA A 74 -1.80 24.84 7.55
CA ALA A 74 -1.81 25.17 8.98
C ALA A 74 -3.23 25.45 9.49
N LYS A 75 -4.06 26.16 8.71
CA LYS A 75 -5.50 26.35 9.02
C LYS A 75 -6.25 25.01 9.03
N LEU A 76 -6.03 24.14 8.05
CA LEU A 76 -6.61 22.79 8.01
C LEU A 76 -6.30 22.01 9.29
N LYS A 77 -5.02 21.96 9.69
CA LYS A 77 -4.57 21.31 10.94
C LYS A 77 -5.17 21.97 12.19
N ALA A 78 -5.41 23.28 12.17
CA ALA A 78 -6.10 23.96 13.26
C ALA A 78 -7.58 23.53 13.38
N HIS A 79 -8.29 23.37 12.26
CA HIS A 79 -9.66 22.83 12.25
C HIS A 79 -9.71 21.42 12.85
N PHE A 80 -8.87 20.49 12.37
CA PHE A 80 -8.79 19.13 12.94
C PHE A 80 -8.50 19.13 14.45
N ARG A 81 -7.56 19.97 14.91
CA ARG A 81 -7.28 20.11 16.36
C ARG A 81 -8.47 20.63 17.15
N SER A 82 -9.23 21.57 16.59
CA SER A 82 -10.43 22.08 17.23
C SER A 82 -11.51 21.00 17.35
N PHE A 83 -11.69 20.15 16.34
CA PHE A 83 -12.65 19.04 16.37
C PHE A 83 -12.29 18.00 17.42
N VAL A 84 -11.01 17.60 17.49
CA VAL A 84 -10.53 16.69 18.53
C VAL A 84 -10.75 17.29 19.93
N THR A 85 -10.47 18.58 20.11
CA THR A 85 -10.65 19.29 21.40
C THR A 85 -12.13 19.36 21.80
N ALA A 86 -13.01 19.63 20.84
CA ALA A 86 -14.46 19.67 21.01
C ALA A 86 -15.12 18.29 21.05
N LYS A 87 -14.35 17.21 20.86
CA LYS A 87 -14.85 15.82 20.76
C LYS A 87 -15.88 15.63 19.64
N ILE A 88 -15.72 16.35 18.53
CA ILE A 88 -16.53 16.17 17.32
C ILE A 88 -15.99 14.98 16.54
N SER A 89 -16.86 14.02 16.25
CA SER A 89 -16.54 12.82 15.48
C SER A 89 -16.65 13.09 13.98
N LEU A 90 -15.54 12.96 13.25
CA LEU A 90 -15.55 13.02 11.79
C LEU A 90 -16.07 11.73 11.13
N LEU A 91 -16.36 10.69 11.92
CA LEU A 91 -17.11 9.54 11.41
C LEU A 91 -18.56 9.95 11.14
N ASP A 92 -19.15 10.74 12.04
CA ASP A 92 -20.58 11.06 12.01
C ASP A 92 -20.91 12.35 11.21
N HIS A 93 -19.90 13.17 10.91
CA HIS A 93 -20.06 14.47 10.24
C HIS A 93 -19.16 14.61 9.03
N CYS A 94 -19.65 15.22 7.94
CA CYS A 94 -18.81 15.57 6.80
C CYS A 94 -17.89 16.74 7.16
N PHE A 95 -16.61 16.65 6.78
CA PHE A 95 -15.63 17.67 7.12
C PHE A 95 -16.05 19.07 6.65
N PHE A 96 -16.60 19.17 5.44
CA PHE A 96 -16.98 20.43 4.82
C PHE A 96 -18.16 21.14 5.51
N ASP A 97 -18.99 20.42 6.28
CA ASP A 97 -20.08 21.04 7.06
C ASP A 97 -19.57 21.74 8.33
N LEU A 98 -18.36 21.40 8.77
CA LEU A 98 -17.78 21.85 10.04
C LEU A 98 -16.82 23.02 9.89
N VAL A 99 -16.51 23.42 8.65
CA VAL A 99 -15.53 24.47 8.36
C VAL A 99 -16.14 25.59 7.51
N PRO A 100 -15.60 26.82 7.57
CA PRO A 100 -16.11 27.92 6.77
C PRO A 100 -15.91 27.69 5.26
N ASN A 101 -16.93 28.00 4.45
CA ASN A 101 -16.84 27.92 2.97
C ASN A 101 -15.64 28.69 2.40
N ARG A 102 -15.34 29.87 2.96
CA ARG A 102 -14.18 30.67 2.53
C ARG A 102 -12.86 29.91 2.67
N PHE A 103 -12.71 29.12 3.74
CA PHE A 103 -11.54 28.28 3.92
C PHE A 103 -11.51 27.13 2.90
N LEU A 104 -12.65 26.48 2.65
CA LEU A 104 -12.75 25.40 1.65
C LEU A 104 -12.35 25.88 0.25
N LEU A 105 -12.83 27.05 -0.16
CA LEU A 105 -12.48 27.67 -1.44
C LEU A 105 -10.95 27.90 -1.53
N GLU A 106 -10.35 28.56 -0.53
CA GLU A 106 -8.90 28.81 -0.47
C GLU A 106 -8.09 27.50 -0.51
N PHE A 107 -8.50 26.50 0.28
CA PHE A 107 -7.82 25.21 0.35
C PHE A 107 -7.90 24.43 -0.96
N CYS A 108 -9.10 24.33 -1.53
CA CYS A 108 -9.30 23.56 -2.75
C CYS A 108 -8.69 24.23 -3.98
N ASP A 109 -8.63 25.56 -4.01
CA ASP A 109 -7.96 26.31 -5.07
C ASP A 109 -6.45 26.01 -5.10
N ILE A 110 -5.75 26.17 -3.96
CA ILE A 110 -4.32 25.83 -3.87
C ILE A 110 -4.09 24.35 -4.17
N LYS A 111 -4.97 23.46 -3.67
CA LYS A 111 -4.91 22.01 -3.97
C LYS A 111 -5.08 21.73 -5.47
N ASN A 112 -5.96 22.47 -6.16
CA ASN A 112 -6.12 22.39 -7.62
C ASN A 112 -4.83 22.80 -8.33
N GLN A 113 -4.25 23.94 -7.98
CA GLN A 113 -3.01 24.41 -8.60
C GLN A 113 -1.85 23.40 -8.43
N ILE A 114 -1.71 22.80 -7.24
CA ILE A 114 -0.74 21.70 -7.01
C ILE A 114 -1.08 20.49 -7.91
N THR A 115 -2.35 20.13 -8.01
CA THR A 115 -2.81 18.99 -8.81
C THR A 115 -2.54 19.19 -10.30
N GLU A 116 -2.80 20.40 -10.82
CA GLU A 116 -2.49 20.79 -12.21
C GLU A 116 -1.00 20.70 -12.48
N HIS A 117 -0.19 21.28 -11.59
CA HIS A 117 1.27 21.23 -11.70
C HIS A 117 1.79 19.79 -11.84
N ILE A 118 1.24 18.84 -11.07
CA ILE A 118 1.63 17.43 -11.19
C ILE A 118 1.25 16.85 -12.55
N PHE A 119 0.03 17.10 -13.03
CA PHE A 119 -0.38 16.61 -14.36
C PHE A 119 0.43 17.21 -15.52
N GLU A 120 0.96 18.43 -15.36
CA GLU A 120 1.78 19.11 -16.36
C GLU A 120 3.24 18.66 -16.34
N THR A 121 3.77 18.33 -15.17
CA THR A 121 5.22 18.05 -14.99
C THR A 121 5.56 16.57 -14.91
N HIS A 122 4.61 15.70 -14.56
CA HIS A 122 4.86 14.27 -14.38
C HIS A 122 4.21 13.47 -15.52
N SER A 123 4.97 12.53 -16.08
CA SER A 123 4.46 11.56 -17.04
C SER A 123 3.57 10.52 -16.35
N LYS A 124 2.51 10.06 -17.04
CA LYS A 124 1.68 8.94 -16.57
C LYS A 124 2.56 7.69 -16.37
N PRO A 125 2.59 7.07 -15.17
CA PRO A 125 3.36 5.84 -14.95
C PRO A 125 2.89 4.68 -15.84
N GLU A 126 3.80 3.81 -16.25
CA GLU A 126 3.47 2.63 -17.08
C GLU A 126 2.48 1.69 -16.39
N ASN A 127 2.61 1.52 -15.08
CA ASN A 127 1.73 0.67 -14.27
C ASN A 127 0.54 1.43 -13.66
N TYR A 128 0.18 2.61 -14.18
CA TYR A 128 -0.85 3.46 -13.61
C TYR A 128 -2.20 2.76 -13.44
N ASP A 129 -2.68 2.03 -14.46
CA ASP A 129 -4.01 1.40 -14.41
C ASP A 129 -4.06 0.30 -13.33
N PHE A 130 -2.93 -0.38 -13.09
CA PHE A 130 -2.75 -1.29 -11.97
C PHE A 130 -2.80 -0.53 -10.62
N LEU A 131 -2.12 0.61 -10.50
CA LEU A 131 -2.15 1.42 -9.27
C LEU A 131 -3.56 1.96 -8.97
N VAL A 132 -4.34 2.32 -9.99
CA VAL A 132 -5.76 2.69 -9.81
C VAL A 132 -6.55 1.52 -9.26
N SER A 133 -6.45 0.36 -9.89
CA SER A 133 -7.17 -0.85 -9.48
C SER A 133 -6.81 -1.26 -8.05
N LEU A 134 -5.51 -1.23 -7.72
CA LEU A 134 -5.00 -1.49 -6.39
C LEU A 134 -5.51 -0.47 -5.36
N THR A 135 -5.54 0.81 -5.72
CA THR A 135 -6.05 1.89 -4.85
C THR A 135 -7.54 1.69 -4.54
N LYS A 136 -8.33 1.28 -5.53
CA LYS A 136 -9.75 0.95 -5.34
C LYS A 136 -9.91 -0.24 -4.38
N MET A 137 -9.18 -1.33 -4.61
CA MET A 137 -9.22 -2.52 -3.76
C MET A 137 -8.88 -2.21 -2.29
N VAL A 138 -7.80 -1.45 -2.02
CA VAL A 138 -7.44 -1.11 -0.63
C VAL A 138 -8.44 -0.16 0.03
N GLU A 139 -9.06 0.74 -0.74
CA GLU A 139 -10.11 1.61 -0.20
C GLU A 139 -11.38 0.81 0.12
N GLU A 140 -11.75 -0.16 -0.72
CA GLU A 140 -12.86 -1.09 -0.42
C GLU A 140 -12.57 -1.92 0.85
N ILE A 141 -11.35 -2.43 1.01
CA ILE A 141 -10.96 -3.15 2.23
C ILE A 141 -11.07 -2.25 3.46
N LYS A 142 -10.66 -0.97 3.35
CA LYS A 142 -10.73 0.00 4.44
C LYS A 142 -12.16 0.29 4.91
N GLN A 143 -13.16 0.16 4.03
CA GLN A 143 -14.57 0.34 4.43
C GLN A 143 -15.14 -0.85 5.23
N ASN A 144 -14.47 -2.01 5.21
CA ASN A 144 -14.91 -3.18 5.95
C ASN A 144 -14.45 -3.14 7.41
N ARG A 145 -15.42 -3.06 8.33
CA ARG A 145 -15.15 -3.14 9.78
C ARG A 145 -14.86 -4.58 10.20
N LEU A 146 -13.83 -4.73 11.02
CA LEU A 146 -13.43 -5.99 11.63
C LEU A 146 -14.26 -6.28 12.88
N HIS A 147 -14.64 -7.53 13.07
CA HIS A 147 -15.22 -7.99 14.33
C HIS A 147 -14.09 -8.37 15.30
N ILE A 148 -13.94 -7.58 16.35
CA ILE A 148 -12.88 -7.75 17.35
C ILE A 148 -13.49 -8.23 18.67
N ASP A 149 -13.11 -9.43 19.11
CA ASP A 149 -13.33 -9.91 20.46
C ASP A 149 -12.08 -9.70 21.33
N SER A 150 -12.08 -8.59 22.07
CA SER A 150 -11.01 -8.29 23.03
C SER A 150 -10.98 -9.23 24.24
N ALA A 151 -12.07 -9.95 24.53
CA ALA A 151 -12.11 -10.90 25.64
C ALA A 151 -11.19 -12.11 25.40
N ALA A 152 -10.93 -12.44 24.13
CA ALA A 152 -10.00 -13.50 23.73
C ALA A 152 -8.55 -13.29 24.22
N LEU A 153 -8.19 -12.07 24.67
CA LEU A 153 -6.88 -11.76 25.25
C LEU A 153 -6.81 -11.93 26.78
N LYS A 154 -7.93 -12.13 27.48
CA LYS A 154 -8.02 -12.07 28.95
C LYS A 154 -7.00 -12.99 29.65
N GLU A 155 -6.90 -14.22 29.20
CA GLU A 155 -6.00 -15.23 29.78
C GLU A 155 -4.52 -14.87 29.60
N ARG A 156 -4.19 -14.05 28.60
CA ARG A 156 -2.82 -13.62 28.28
C ARG A 156 -2.49 -12.23 28.83
N LEU A 157 -3.40 -11.54 29.51
CA LEU A 157 -3.14 -10.20 30.06
C LEU A 157 -2.03 -10.15 31.14
N ALA A 158 -1.57 -11.30 31.64
CA ALA A 158 -0.36 -11.38 32.46
C ALA A 158 0.92 -11.04 31.66
N GLU A 159 0.93 -11.25 30.35
CA GLU A 159 2.03 -10.91 29.46
C GLU A 159 2.07 -9.42 29.14
N PHE A 160 3.26 -8.82 29.20
CA PHE A 160 3.42 -7.40 28.85
C PHE A 160 3.00 -7.10 27.40
N ARG A 161 3.37 -7.98 26.45
CA ARG A 161 3.04 -7.82 25.03
C ARG A 161 1.54 -7.88 24.76
N ALA A 162 0.83 -8.83 25.37
CA ALA A 162 -0.62 -8.94 25.26
C ALA A 162 -1.32 -7.69 25.81
N ARG A 163 -0.86 -7.13 26.94
CA ARG A 163 -1.41 -5.87 27.47
C ARG A 163 -1.20 -4.69 26.53
N GLN A 164 -0.02 -4.58 25.92
CA GLN A 164 0.26 -3.52 24.94
C GLN A 164 -0.64 -3.65 23.71
N PHE A 165 -0.81 -4.88 23.22
CA PHE A 165 -1.68 -5.17 22.10
C PHE A 165 -3.15 -4.84 22.42
N ALA A 166 -3.68 -5.28 23.57
CA ALA A 166 -5.05 -4.95 24.01
C ALA A 166 -5.27 -3.43 24.12
N ARG A 167 -4.30 -2.69 24.67
CA ARG A 167 -4.35 -1.22 24.71
C ARG A 167 -4.34 -0.60 23.33
N LYS A 168 -3.60 -1.17 22.38
CA LYS A 168 -3.59 -0.74 20.98
C LYS A 168 -4.95 -0.97 20.33
N LEU A 169 -5.56 -2.15 20.51
CA LEU A 169 -6.88 -2.49 19.97
C LEU A 169 -7.98 -1.50 20.40
N ASN A 170 -7.90 -0.97 21.61
CA ASN A 170 -8.87 0.02 22.11
C ASN A 170 -8.67 1.43 21.55
N ARG A 171 -7.57 1.70 20.85
CA ARG A 171 -7.20 3.03 20.33
C ARG A 171 -7.22 3.11 18.82
N VAL A 172 -6.99 2.00 18.14
CA VAL A 172 -6.98 1.94 16.67
C VAL A 172 -8.39 1.74 16.15
N GLU A 173 -8.60 2.20 14.93
CA GLU A 173 -9.82 1.87 14.19
C GLU A 173 -9.84 0.38 13.87
N HIS A 174 -11.02 -0.25 13.99
CA HIS A 174 -11.22 -1.67 13.66
C HIS A 174 -11.45 -1.86 12.17
N ALA A 175 -10.51 -1.34 11.37
CA ALA A 175 -10.50 -1.46 9.92
C ALA A 175 -9.05 -1.63 9.44
N CYS A 176 -8.87 -2.41 8.38
CA CYS A 176 -7.57 -2.60 7.74
C CYS A 176 -7.31 -1.45 6.76
N LYS A 177 -6.36 -0.57 7.07
CA LYS A 177 -5.96 0.52 6.17
C LYS A 177 -4.60 0.23 5.58
N TYR A 178 -4.55 -0.07 4.28
CA TYR A 178 -3.30 -0.36 3.60
C TYR A 178 -2.72 0.87 2.91
N ASN A 179 -1.40 1.02 3.00
CA ASN A 179 -0.64 2.00 2.25
C ASN A 179 0.07 1.31 1.07
N VAL A 180 -0.35 1.69 -0.15
CA VAL A 180 0.18 1.18 -1.43
C VAL A 180 1.62 1.66 -1.70
N PHE A 181 1.99 2.82 -1.15
CA PHE A 181 3.29 3.45 -1.33
C PHE A 181 4.17 3.32 -0.08
N GLY A 182 3.82 2.40 0.83
CA GLY A 182 4.52 2.20 2.09
C GLY A 182 5.91 1.56 1.96
N THR A 183 6.18 0.85 0.87
CA THR A 183 7.52 0.35 0.54
C THR A 183 7.90 0.66 -0.90
N LYS A 184 9.20 0.87 -1.15
CA LYS A 184 9.73 1.01 -2.51
C LYS A 184 9.59 -0.25 -3.37
N THR A 185 9.46 -1.41 -2.74
CA THR A 185 9.24 -2.70 -3.43
C THR A 185 7.76 -2.94 -3.75
N GLY A 186 6.84 -2.02 -3.44
CA GLY A 186 5.42 -2.16 -3.77
C GLY A 186 4.66 -3.13 -2.86
N ARG A 187 5.22 -3.52 -1.72
CA ARG A 187 4.49 -4.27 -0.69
C ARG A 187 3.54 -3.33 0.01
N LEU A 188 2.33 -3.82 0.30
CA LEU A 188 1.42 -3.10 1.17
C LEU A 188 2.00 -3.02 2.58
N THR A 189 1.83 -1.88 3.22
CA THR A 189 2.01 -1.71 4.66
C THR A 189 0.70 -1.28 5.29
N THR A 190 0.59 -1.28 6.62
CA THR A 190 -0.57 -0.70 7.30
C THR A 190 -0.33 0.76 7.61
N GLU A 191 -1.36 1.61 7.45
CA GLU A 191 -1.31 2.99 7.88
C GLU A 191 -1.14 3.09 9.40
N LYS A 192 -0.61 4.23 9.87
CA LYS A 192 -0.49 4.51 11.30
C LYS A 192 -1.89 4.52 11.94
N ASP A 193 -1.98 4.03 13.18
CA ASP A 193 -3.20 4.01 13.98
C ASP A 193 -4.36 3.17 13.38
N SER A 194 -4.05 2.31 12.39
CA SER A 194 -4.95 1.29 11.86
C SER A 194 -4.76 -0.09 12.52
N PHE A 195 -5.69 -1.02 12.23
CA PHE A 195 -5.59 -2.39 12.72
C PHE A 195 -4.34 -3.10 12.15
N PRO A 196 -3.44 -3.67 12.98
CA PRO A 196 -2.11 -4.11 12.56
C PRO A 196 -2.11 -5.52 11.91
N ILE A 197 -2.97 -5.78 10.93
CA ILE A 197 -3.19 -7.13 10.36
C ILE A 197 -1.90 -7.79 9.84
N LEU A 198 -0.99 -7.02 9.22
CA LEU A 198 0.26 -7.53 8.62
C LEU A 198 1.36 -7.83 9.64
N THR A 199 1.26 -7.28 10.86
CA THR A 199 2.32 -7.39 11.90
C THR A 199 1.81 -8.05 13.18
N MET A 200 0.56 -8.52 13.17
CA MET A 200 -0.07 -9.17 14.31
C MET A 200 0.57 -10.53 14.57
N ASP A 201 0.96 -10.74 15.82
CA ASP A 201 1.47 -12.04 16.28
C ASP A 201 0.38 -13.11 16.09
N LYS A 202 0.78 -14.29 15.64
CA LYS A 202 -0.13 -15.44 15.43
C LYS A 202 -0.92 -15.77 16.70
N ASP A 203 -0.31 -15.58 17.86
CA ASP A 203 -0.89 -15.89 19.16
C ASP A 203 -2.05 -14.96 19.53
N TYR A 204 -2.18 -13.82 18.86
CA TYR A 204 -3.22 -12.82 19.09
C TYR A 204 -4.26 -12.77 17.97
N ARG A 205 -4.16 -13.63 16.94
CA ARG A 205 -5.11 -13.64 15.80
C ARG A 205 -6.51 -14.07 16.20
N ASN A 206 -6.66 -14.79 17.32
CA ASN A 206 -7.94 -15.25 17.86
C ASN A 206 -8.88 -14.12 18.32
N VAL A 207 -8.42 -12.87 18.34
CA VAL A 207 -9.27 -11.70 18.59
C VAL A 207 -10.19 -11.39 17.41
N LEU A 208 -9.91 -11.93 16.22
CA LEU A 208 -10.72 -11.74 15.03
C LEU A 208 -11.81 -12.80 14.96
N SER A 209 -13.05 -12.36 14.74
CA SER A 209 -14.16 -13.25 14.36
C SER A 209 -14.60 -12.98 12.92
N PRO A 210 -15.02 -14.02 12.17
CA PRO A 210 -15.52 -13.81 10.82
C PRO A 210 -16.80 -12.96 10.87
N ALA A 211 -17.02 -12.14 9.83
CA ALA A 211 -18.29 -11.44 9.67
C ALA A 211 -19.44 -12.40 9.29
N ASN A 212 -19.08 -13.45 8.54
CA ASN A 212 -19.96 -14.55 8.15
C ASN A 212 -19.55 -15.81 8.95
N ASP A 213 -19.18 -16.89 8.27
CA ASP A 213 -18.95 -18.19 8.89
C ASP A 213 -17.48 -18.57 9.06
N TRP A 214 -16.62 -18.25 8.09
CA TRP A 214 -15.24 -18.78 8.04
C TRP A 214 -14.22 -17.73 7.61
N PHE A 215 -13.00 -17.89 8.10
CA PHE A 215 -11.82 -17.30 7.48
C PHE A 215 -11.24 -18.25 6.43
N VAL A 216 -10.80 -17.70 5.31
CA VAL A 216 -10.06 -18.41 4.27
C VAL A 216 -8.68 -17.78 4.18
N GLU A 217 -7.63 -18.57 4.37
CA GLU A 217 -6.24 -18.14 4.20
C GLU A 217 -5.62 -18.89 3.02
N LEU A 218 -5.09 -18.13 2.06
CA LEU A 218 -4.37 -18.65 0.91
C LEU A 218 -2.93 -18.12 0.98
N ASP A 219 -1.96 -19.03 0.90
CA ASP A 219 -0.54 -18.69 0.93
C ASP A 219 0.19 -19.28 -0.28
N PHE A 220 1.09 -18.49 -0.85
CA PHE A 220 1.87 -18.89 -2.01
C PHE A 220 3.11 -19.65 -1.55
N ASN A 221 3.22 -20.91 -1.98
CA ASN A 221 4.37 -21.75 -1.70
C ASN A 221 5.67 -21.13 -2.24
N ALA A 222 6.50 -20.59 -1.36
CA ALA A 222 7.81 -20.00 -1.66
C ALA A 222 7.79 -18.97 -2.81
N ALA A 223 6.83 -18.04 -2.75
CA ALA A 223 6.56 -17.05 -3.79
C ALA A 223 7.82 -16.32 -4.33
N GLU A 224 8.73 -15.89 -3.45
CA GLU A 224 9.96 -15.20 -3.87
C GLU A 224 10.91 -16.09 -4.68
N LEU A 225 11.02 -17.38 -4.35
CA LEU A 225 11.84 -18.32 -5.12
C LEU A 225 11.22 -18.63 -6.48
N ARG A 226 9.89 -18.71 -6.54
CA ARG A 226 9.17 -18.87 -7.81
C ARG A 226 9.34 -17.65 -8.71
N ALA A 227 9.23 -16.45 -8.14
CA ALA A 227 9.51 -15.20 -8.85
C ALA A 227 10.97 -15.15 -9.33
N LEU A 228 11.92 -15.62 -8.52
CA LEU A 228 13.33 -15.72 -8.90
C LEU A 228 13.54 -16.65 -10.11
N LEU A 229 12.91 -17.83 -10.13
CA LEU A 229 12.94 -18.74 -11.29
C LEU A 229 12.31 -18.09 -12.53
N ALA A 230 11.17 -17.40 -12.37
CA ALA A 230 10.51 -16.71 -13.47
C ALA A 230 11.38 -15.59 -14.05
N LEU A 231 12.11 -14.84 -13.22
CA LEU A 231 13.03 -13.79 -13.66
C LEU A 231 14.21 -14.35 -14.47
N LEU A 232 14.64 -15.58 -14.15
CA LEU A 232 15.66 -16.34 -14.89
C LEU A 232 15.13 -16.97 -16.18
N GLY A 233 13.81 -17.12 -16.32
CA GLY A 233 13.18 -17.82 -17.44
C GLY A 233 13.21 -19.34 -17.29
N GLU A 234 13.34 -19.84 -16.07
CA GLU A 234 13.37 -21.28 -15.77
C GLU A 234 11.95 -21.86 -15.62
N GLU A 235 11.82 -23.16 -15.88
CA GLU A 235 10.56 -23.89 -15.67
C GLU A 235 10.16 -23.90 -14.19
N GLN A 236 8.86 -23.75 -13.93
CA GLN A 236 8.32 -23.72 -12.58
C GLN A 236 8.08 -25.13 -12.05
N PRO A 237 8.59 -25.48 -10.85
CA PRO A 237 8.27 -26.75 -10.21
C PRO A 237 6.78 -26.86 -9.88
N HIS A 238 6.17 -27.99 -10.23
CA HIS A 238 4.78 -28.31 -9.87
C HIS A 238 4.62 -28.81 -8.42
N GLU A 239 5.72 -29.27 -7.81
CA GLU A 239 5.74 -29.74 -6.42
C GLU A 239 6.07 -28.61 -5.43
N ASP A 240 6.13 -28.95 -4.13
CA ASP A 240 6.59 -28.02 -3.10
C ASP A 240 8.01 -27.54 -3.39
N MET A 241 8.20 -26.23 -3.41
CA MET A 241 9.45 -25.59 -3.81
C MET A 241 10.62 -25.95 -2.88
N HIS A 242 10.35 -26.23 -1.60
CA HIS A 242 11.41 -26.60 -0.65
C HIS A 242 11.80 -28.08 -0.78
N GLU A 243 10.85 -28.96 -1.11
CA GLU A 243 11.15 -30.34 -1.50
C GLU A 243 11.91 -30.41 -2.82
N TRP A 244 11.48 -29.64 -3.82
CA TRP A 244 12.20 -29.52 -5.09
C TRP A 244 13.64 -29.05 -4.86
N ASN A 245 13.84 -28.03 -4.01
CA ASN A 245 15.18 -27.56 -3.66
C ASN A 245 16.03 -28.62 -2.95
N LEU A 246 15.43 -29.38 -2.02
CA LEU A 246 16.13 -30.49 -1.37
C LEU A 246 16.65 -31.49 -2.41
N LYS A 247 15.81 -31.90 -3.36
CA LYS A 247 16.16 -32.87 -4.40
C LYS A 247 17.17 -32.31 -5.42
N ASN A 248 16.88 -31.15 -6.00
CA ASN A 248 17.56 -30.63 -7.18
C ASN A 248 18.74 -29.70 -6.87
N VAL A 249 18.69 -28.98 -5.74
CA VAL A 249 19.76 -28.04 -5.34
C VAL A 249 20.69 -28.68 -4.31
N TYR A 250 20.12 -29.36 -3.31
CA TYR A 250 20.87 -29.93 -2.19
C TYR A 250 21.08 -31.44 -2.28
N GLN A 251 20.85 -32.04 -3.45
CA GLN A 251 21.18 -33.43 -3.77
C GLN A 251 20.53 -34.46 -2.82
N GLY A 252 19.35 -34.16 -2.29
CA GLY A 252 18.62 -35.00 -1.34
C GLY A 252 19.20 -34.99 0.09
N ILE A 253 20.21 -34.17 0.38
CA ILE A 253 20.89 -34.17 1.68
C ILE A 253 20.14 -33.28 2.68
N GLY A 254 19.58 -33.92 3.72
CA GLY A 254 18.96 -33.23 4.85
C GLY A 254 17.43 -33.35 4.86
N THR A 255 16.76 -32.30 5.33
CA THR A 255 15.29 -32.27 5.46
C THR A 255 14.73 -31.04 4.76
N ARG A 256 13.43 -31.08 4.43
CA ARG A 256 12.71 -29.94 3.84
C ARG A 256 12.91 -28.65 4.64
N GLU A 257 12.79 -28.71 5.97
CA GLU A 257 12.98 -27.53 6.83
C GLU A 257 14.41 -26.99 6.83
N ARG A 258 15.42 -27.87 6.74
CA ARG A 258 16.82 -27.44 6.59
C ARG A 258 17.06 -26.80 5.23
N ALA A 259 16.51 -27.39 4.16
CA ALA A 259 16.58 -26.83 2.82
C ALA A 259 15.92 -25.44 2.75
N LYS A 260 14.72 -25.29 3.32
CA LYS A 260 14.00 -24.01 3.46
C LYS A 260 14.85 -22.95 4.16
N LYS A 261 15.39 -23.26 5.35
CA LYS A 261 16.22 -22.31 6.11
C LYS A 261 17.49 -21.92 5.35
N ARG A 262 18.15 -22.89 4.73
CA ARG A 262 19.39 -22.66 3.96
C ARG A 262 19.13 -21.78 2.73
N ILE A 263 18.10 -22.07 1.95
CA ILE A 263 17.82 -21.31 0.72
C ILE A 263 17.36 -19.89 1.02
N PHE A 264 16.58 -19.65 2.08
CA PHE A 264 16.20 -18.29 2.48
C PHE A 264 17.36 -17.52 3.10
N ALA A 265 18.21 -18.17 3.90
CA ALA A 265 19.44 -17.56 4.39
C ALA A 265 20.35 -17.15 3.23
N TRP A 266 20.43 -17.98 2.18
CA TRP A 266 21.07 -17.59 0.93
C TRP A 266 20.32 -16.42 0.28
N LEU A 267 19.01 -16.51 0.03
CA LEU A 267 18.20 -15.51 -0.70
C LEU A 267 18.43 -14.09 -0.18
N TYR A 268 18.35 -13.92 1.15
CA TYR A 268 18.49 -12.60 1.77
C TYR A 268 19.95 -12.17 1.99
N ASN A 269 20.91 -13.08 1.95
CA ASN A 269 22.34 -12.77 2.07
C ASN A 269 23.01 -12.74 0.69
N GLN A 270 23.32 -11.53 0.22
CA GLN A 270 23.90 -11.32 -1.11
C GLN A 270 25.38 -11.72 -1.19
N GLU A 271 26.07 -11.78 -0.05
CA GLU A 271 27.45 -12.25 0.04
C GLU A 271 27.54 -13.77 0.30
N SER A 272 26.40 -14.48 0.28
CA SER A 272 26.36 -15.92 0.57
C SER A 272 27.17 -16.72 -0.45
N LYS A 273 28.10 -17.52 0.08
CA LYS A 273 28.95 -18.44 -0.70
C LYS A 273 28.31 -19.83 -0.90
N ASP A 274 26.99 -19.95 -0.82
CA ASP A 274 26.31 -21.22 -1.10
C ASP A 274 26.38 -21.55 -2.60
N HIS A 275 27.45 -22.27 -2.96
CA HIS A 275 27.75 -22.61 -4.35
C HIS A 275 26.64 -23.43 -5.03
N LEU A 276 25.88 -24.23 -4.27
CA LEU A 276 24.79 -25.04 -4.82
C LEU A 276 23.60 -24.15 -5.21
N ALA A 277 23.23 -23.23 -4.32
CA ALA A 277 22.17 -22.26 -4.60
C ALA A 277 22.58 -21.29 -5.72
N ASN A 278 23.80 -20.76 -5.72
CA ASN A 278 24.31 -19.86 -6.77
C ASN A 278 24.37 -20.52 -8.16
N ARG A 279 24.61 -21.85 -8.21
CA ARG A 279 24.60 -22.59 -9.48
C ARG A 279 23.20 -22.69 -10.06
N THR A 280 22.19 -22.87 -9.21
CA THR A 280 20.79 -23.05 -9.65
C THR A 280 20.11 -21.71 -9.90
N TYR A 281 20.31 -20.74 -9.01
CA TYR A 281 19.66 -19.44 -9.02
C TYR A 281 20.68 -18.35 -9.34
N ASN A 282 20.99 -18.18 -10.62
CA ASN A 282 22.06 -17.30 -11.09
C ASN A 282 21.74 -15.81 -10.89
N ARG A 283 22.08 -15.26 -9.72
CA ARG A 283 21.85 -13.84 -9.39
C ARG A 283 22.60 -12.87 -10.30
N GLU A 284 23.79 -13.24 -10.75
CA GLU A 284 24.59 -12.38 -11.62
C GLU A 284 23.90 -12.17 -12.96
N LEU A 285 23.24 -13.21 -13.50
CA LEU A 285 22.44 -13.09 -14.71
C LEU A 285 21.26 -12.13 -14.51
N ILE A 286 20.54 -12.25 -13.38
CA ILE A 286 19.44 -11.35 -13.03
C ILE A 286 19.93 -9.91 -12.90
N LYS A 287 21.01 -9.70 -12.15
CA LYS A 287 21.60 -8.38 -11.95
C LYS A 287 21.98 -7.75 -13.29
N LYS A 288 22.66 -8.49 -14.16
CA LYS A 288 23.03 -8.03 -15.52
C LYS A 288 21.82 -7.67 -16.39
N LYS A 289 20.69 -8.36 -16.22
CA LYS A 289 19.49 -8.17 -17.04
C LYS A 289 18.62 -7.01 -16.57
N TYR A 290 18.50 -6.81 -15.25
CA TYR A 290 17.48 -5.92 -14.68
C TYR A 290 18.04 -4.71 -13.93
N TRP A 291 19.33 -4.67 -13.60
CA TRP A 291 19.96 -3.55 -12.90
C TRP A 291 20.84 -2.74 -13.84
N ASN A 292 20.63 -1.43 -13.91
CA ASN A 292 21.37 -0.52 -14.79
C ASN A 292 22.52 0.23 -14.08
N GLY A 293 22.88 -0.19 -12.87
CA GLY A 293 23.90 0.45 -12.02
C GLY A 293 23.34 1.40 -10.96
N SER A 294 22.08 1.83 -11.08
CA SER A 294 21.41 2.70 -10.09
C SER A 294 19.96 2.33 -9.80
N HIS A 295 19.31 1.62 -10.72
CA HIS A 295 17.91 1.25 -10.63
C HIS A 295 17.68 -0.17 -11.11
N VAL A 296 16.66 -0.81 -10.55
CA VAL A 296 16.05 -2.02 -11.09
C VAL A 296 14.67 -1.72 -11.66
N VAL A 297 14.34 -2.35 -12.78
CA VAL A 297 13.00 -2.32 -13.36
C VAL A 297 12.45 -3.73 -13.31
N ASN A 298 11.31 -3.92 -12.63
CA ASN A 298 10.65 -5.22 -12.60
C ASN A 298 9.90 -5.50 -13.92
N PRO A 299 9.49 -6.75 -14.20
CA PRO A 299 8.76 -7.09 -15.42
C PRO A 299 7.40 -6.37 -15.61
N PHE A 300 6.90 -5.67 -14.58
CA PHE A 300 5.64 -4.94 -14.60
C PHE A 300 5.82 -3.43 -14.70
N GLY A 301 7.02 -2.94 -15.03
CA GLY A 301 7.32 -1.52 -15.26
C GLY A 301 7.59 -0.71 -13.99
N ARG A 302 7.73 -1.33 -12.82
CA ARG A 302 8.11 -0.62 -11.59
C ARG A 302 9.61 -0.33 -11.56
N LEU A 303 9.96 0.95 -11.62
CA LEU A 303 11.33 1.45 -11.44
C LEU A 303 11.64 1.65 -9.95
N ILE A 304 12.76 1.11 -9.47
CA ILE A 304 13.18 1.18 -8.07
C ILE A 304 14.66 1.57 -8.01
N GLU A 305 14.99 2.62 -7.28
CA GLU A 305 16.37 2.98 -6.96
C GLU A 305 17.00 1.90 -6.07
N ALA A 306 18.16 1.40 -6.49
CA ALA A 306 18.86 0.30 -5.85
C ALA A 306 20.37 0.38 -6.07
N ASP A 307 21.12 0.18 -4.98
CA ASP A 307 22.55 -0.14 -5.06
C ASP A 307 22.77 -1.59 -5.52
N GLU A 308 24.03 -1.94 -5.79
CA GLU A 308 24.41 -3.28 -6.26
C GLU A 308 23.97 -4.38 -5.27
N LEU A 309 24.17 -4.12 -3.98
CA LEU A 309 23.93 -5.08 -2.91
C LEU A 309 22.44 -5.45 -2.83
N HIS A 310 21.54 -4.49 -3.01
CA HIS A 310 20.11 -4.70 -2.82
C HIS A 310 19.33 -4.95 -4.12
N ALA A 311 19.94 -4.73 -5.29
CA ALA A 311 19.27 -4.81 -6.60
C ALA A 311 18.45 -6.09 -6.79
N VAL A 312 19.06 -7.26 -6.60
CA VAL A 312 18.39 -8.56 -6.79
C VAL A 312 17.27 -8.76 -5.77
N ASN A 313 17.49 -8.41 -4.50
CA ASN A 313 16.48 -8.54 -3.45
C ASN A 313 15.26 -7.65 -3.74
N TYR A 314 15.48 -6.38 -4.08
CA TYR A 314 14.37 -5.48 -4.39
C TYR A 314 13.61 -5.92 -5.64
N LEU A 315 14.30 -6.38 -6.67
CA LEU A 315 13.67 -6.91 -7.87
C LEU A 315 12.78 -8.12 -7.57
N VAL A 316 13.29 -9.10 -6.82
CA VAL A 316 12.53 -10.31 -6.45
C VAL A 316 11.33 -9.95 -5.59
N GLN A 317 11.51 -9.12 -4.56
CA GLN A 317 10.41 -8.68 -3.69
C GLN A 317 9.35 -7.91 -4.46
N SER A 318 9.79 -7.01 -5.35
CA SER A 318 8.92 -6.20 -6.20
C SER A 318 8.12 -7.04 -7.17
N THR A 319 8.78 -7.95 -7.88
CA THR A 319 8.13 -8.88 -8.81
C THR A 319 7.12 -9.76 -8.09
N THR A 320 7.49 -10.29 -6.92
CA THR A 320 6.60 -11.11 -6.09
C THR A 320 5.37 -10.32 -5.62
N SER A 321 5.57 -9.07 -5.19
CA SER A 321 4.48 -8.20 -4.74
C SER A 321 3.51 -7.88 -5.87
N ASP A 322 4.02 -7.52 -7.05
CA ASP A 322 3.15 -7.22 -8.19
C ASP A 322 2.41 -8.47 -8.68
N ILE A 323 3.02 -9.67 -8.69
CA ILE A 323 2.31 -10.93 -8.99
C ILE A 323 1.17 -11.15 -7.99
N PHE A 324 1.47 -11.06 -6.69
CA PHE A 324 0.49 -11.28 -5.62
C PHE A 324 -0.69 -10.30 -5.74
N LEU A 325 -0.40 -9.00 -5.87
CA LEU A 325 -1.42 -7.96 -5.89
C LEU A 325 -2.25 -7.98 -7.19
N ARG A 326 -1.66 -8.37 -8.31
CA ARG A 326 -2.43 -8.58 -9.56
C ARG A 326 -3.39 -9.75 -9.44
N GLN A 327 -2.95 -10.86 -8.84
CA GLN A 327 -3.83 -12.00 -8.56
C GLN A 327 -4.94 -11.66 -7.56
N ALA A 328 -4.64 -10.85 -6.54
CA ALA A 328 -5.65 -10.37 -5.60
C ALA A 328 -6.73 -9.48 -6.25
N LEU A 329 -6.42 -8.81 -7.37
CA LEU A 329 -7.38 -8.01 -8.13
C LEU A 329 -8.25 -8.84 -9.09
N GLU A 330 -7.89 -10.10 -9.35
CA GLU A 330 -8.63 -11.02 -10.22
C GLU A 330 -9.69 -11.84 -9.45
N VAL A 331 -9.60 -11.86 -8.11
CA VAL A 331 -10.52 -12.53 -7.18
C VAL A 331 -11.57 -11.55 -6.71
#